data_AF-A0A7Y5UZJ6-F1
#
_entry.id   AF-A0A7Y5UZJ6-F1
#
_cell.length_a   1.000
_cell.length_b   1.000
_cell.length_c   1.000
_cell.angle_alpha   90.00
_cell.angle_beta   90.00
_cell.angle_gamma   90.00
#
_symmetry.space_group_name_H-M   'P 1'
#
loop_
_entity.id
_entity.type
_entity.pdbx_description
1 polymer ?
#
loop_
_entity_poly.entity_id
_entity_poly.type
_entity_poly.pdbx_seq_one_letter_code
_entity_poly.pdbx_strand_id
1 'polypeptide(L)'
;MIIPAHNEEARLPPSLAKIDAFLKTQPYTAEVIVVENGSRDRTAEVTRAFAADHPYVRLMVVDTRGKGLAVKAGMLAAHGEYRFICDTDLSMPIEEITKFLPPACDGYDISIATREGKGAQRIGEPEYRHLMGRVNNLIIKVFAVPDFEDTQCGFKMFSAAAADDLFSVQQMSGIGFDVEILFIAKRRRYRVREVPITWYFDADSRMRLVQDSLNMLREIREIRRNWGRGLYARRENSRA
;
A
#
# COMPACT_ATOMS: atom_id res chain seq x y z
N MET A 1 -3.49 7.63 7.22
CA MET A 1 -3.51 7.20 5.80
C MET A 1 -2.26 7.70 5.12
N ILE A 2 -1.61 6.85 4.34
CA ILE A 2 -0.37 7.12 3.63
C ILE A 2 -0.70 7.01 2.14
N ILE A 3 -0.49 8.10 1.40
CA ILE A 3 -0.80 8.21 -0.02
C ILE A 3 0.49 8.50 -0.78
N PRO A 4 1.16 7.49 -1.38
CA PRO A 4 2.33 7.72 -2.22
C PRO A 4 1.91 8.42 -3.52
N ALA A 5 2.53 9.55 -3.86
CA ALA A 5 2.13 10.37 -5.00
C ALA A 5 3.32 10.73 -5.90
N HIS A 6 3.22 10.42 -7.20
CA HIS A 6 4.22 10.77 -8.21
C HIS A 6 3.54 11.17 -9.53
N ASN A 7 3.60 12.44 -9.89
CA ASN A 7 2.89 13.01 -11.05
C ASN A 7 1.37 12.80 -10.98
N GLU A 8 0.78 13.24 -9.87
CA GLU A 8 -0.62 13.02 -9.51
C GLU A 8 -1.40 14.35 -9.41
N GLU A 9 -0.91 15.44 -10.03
CA GLU A 9 -1.54 16.78 -9.90
C GLU A 9 -3.04 16.81 -10.27
N ALA A 10 -3.45 15.94 -11.20
CA ALA A 10 -4.83 15.85 -11.66
C ALA A 10 -5.70 14.91 -10.81
N ARG A 11 -5.12 13.82 -10.29
CA ARG A 11 -5.84 12.78 -9.53
C ARG A 11 -5.97 13.16 -8.05
N LEU A 12 -4.97 13.84 -7.49
CA LEU A 12 -4.91 14.08 -6.06
C LEU A 12 -6.01 15.02 -5.54
N PRO A 13 -6.33 16.18 -6.15
CA PRO A 13 -7.36 17.07 -5.62
C PRO A 13 -8.75 16.43 -5.47
N PRO A 14 -9.33 15.77 -6.50
CA PRO A 14 -10.63 15.13 -6.33
C PRO A 14 -10.58 13.95 -5.34
N SER A 15 -9.47 13.21 -5.26
CA SER A 15 -9.31 12.13 -4.29
C SER A 15 -9.25 12.66 -2.85
N LEU A 16 -8.49 13.73 -2.59
CA LEU A 16 -8.45 14.37 -1.28
C LEU A 16 -9.80 14.93 -0.86
N ALA A 17 -10.57 15.51 -1.79
CA ALA A 17 -11.92 15.98 -1.51
C ALA A 17 -12.87 14.83 -1.11
N LYS A 18 -12.79 13.67 -1.78
CA LYS A 18 -13.55 12.46 -1.39
C LYS A 18 -13.12 11.93 -0.02
N ILE A 19 -11.82 11.91 0.26
CA ILE A 19 -11.27 11.50 1.56
C ILE A 19 -11.75 12.44 2.66
N ASP A 20 -11.69 13.76 2.47
CA ASP A 20 -12.20 14.74 3.43
C ASP A 20 -13.69 14.55 3.71
N ALA A 21 -14.50 14.44 2.65
CA ALA A 21 -15.94 14.21 2.78
C ALA A 21 -16.23 12.92 3.57
N PHE A 22 -15.49 11.85 3.31
CA PHE A 22 -15.61 10.60 4.06
C PHE A 22 -15.20 10.78 5.52
N LEU A 23 -14.00 11.32 5.79
CA LEU A 23 -13.45 11.44 7.15
C LEU A 23 -14.31 12.31 8.06
N LYS A 24 -14.96 13.36 7.54
CA LYS A 24 -15.91 14.20 8.29
C LYS A 24 -17.12 13.43 8.84
N THR A 25 -17.44 12.26 8.28
CA THR A 25 -18.55 11.42 8.73
C THR A 25 -18.13 10.35 9.73
N GLN A 26 -16.84 10.25 10.04
CA GLN A 26 -16.30 9.16 10.86
C GLN A 26 -16.21 9.53 12.35
N PRO A 27 -16.39 8.57 13.27
CA PRO A 27 -16.32 8.80 14.71
C PRO A 27 -14.89 8.85 15.26
N TYR A 28 -13.87 8.75 14.40
CA TYR A 28 -12.46 8.67 14.79
C TYR A 28 -11.66 9.80 14.15
N THR A 29 -10.53 10.14 14.78
CA THR A 29 -9.55 11.05 14.21
C THR A 29 -8.71 10.34 13.15
N ALA A 30 -8.27 11.06 12.13
CA ALA A 30 -7.38 10.55 11.11
C ALA A 30 -6.25 11.55 10.83
N GLU A 31 -5.14 11.05 10.32
CA GLU A 31 -4.14 11.85 9.61
C GLU A 31 -4.04 11.33 8.17
N VAL A 32 -3.73 12.21 7.22
CA VAL A 32 -3.45 11.88 5.82
C VAL A 32 -2.07 12.41 5.49
N ILE A 33 -1.16 11.51 5.15
CA ILE A 33 0.20 11.84 4.76
C ILE A 33 0.31 11.57 3.27
N VAL A 34 0.32 12.63 2.47
CA VAL A 34 0.65 12.53 1.06
C VAL A 34 2.17 12.53 0.96
N VAL A 35 2.74 11.45 0.43
CA VAL A 35 4.18 11.28 0.28
C VAL A 35 4.55 11.47 -1.18
N GLU A 36 4.97 12.68 -1.51
CA GLU A 36 5.45 13.08 -2.82
C GLU A 36 6.88 12.54 -3.00
N ASN A 37 7.15 11.84 -4.12
CA ASN A 37 8.43 11.18 -4.35
C ASN A 37 9.03 11.41 -5.76
N GLY A 38 9.33 12.67 -6.07
CA GLY A 38 10.12 13.07 -7.24
C GLY A 38 9.29 13.42 -8.48
N SER A 39 8.12 14.01 -8.27
CA SER A 39 7.19 14.50 -9.30
C SER A 39 7.80 15.64 -10.09
N ARG A 40 7.37 15.77 -11.34
CA ARG A 40 7.74 16.86 -12.27
C ARG A 40 6.59 17.82 -12.57
N ASP A 41 5.43 17.55 -12.00
CA ASP A 41 4.21 18.34 -12.11
C ASP A 41 3.93 19.08 -10.78
N ARG A 42 2.71 19.61 -10.61
CA ARG A 42 2.33 20.37 -9.42
C ARG A 42 1.82 19.52 -8.26
N THR A 43 2.13 18.22 -8.19
CA THR A 43 1.66 17.32 -7.11
C THR A 43 1.90 17.89 -5.71
N ALA A 44 3.11 18.38 -5.43
CA ALA A 44 3.44 18.98 -4.14
C ALA A 44 2.63 20.27 -3.87
N GLU A 45 2.46 21.12 -4.88
CA GLU A 45 1.75 22.39 -4.79
C GLU A 45 0.27 22.17 -4.46
N VAL A 46 -0.41 21.30 -5.22
CA VAL A 46 -1.83 21.00 -5.00
C VAL A 46 -2.07 20.35 -3.64
N THR A 47 -1.11 19.54 -3.16
CA THR A 47 -1.17 18.96 -1.81
C THR A 47 -1.08 20.04 -0.73
N ARG A 48 -0.12 20.97 -0.85
CA ARG A 48 0.05 22.08 0.12
C ARG A 48 -1.18 22.97 0.16
N ALA A 49 -1.74 23.29 -1.00
CA ALA A 49 -2.96 24.08 -1.10
C ALA A 49 -4.11 23.39 -0.35
N PHE A 50 -4.30 22.07 -0.54
CA PHE A 50 -5.33 21.32 0.18
C PHE A 50 -5.06 21.28 1.69
N ALA A 51 -3.82 21.05 2.11
CA ALA A 51 -3.43 20.97 3.52
C ALA A 51 -3.60 22.29 4.28
N ALA A 52 -3.59 23.44 3.60
CA ALA A 52 -3.79 24.75 4.24
C ALA A 52 -5.14 24.85 4.96
N ASP A 53 -6.18 24.23 4.40
CA ASP A 53 -7.54 24.23 4.96
C ASP A 53 -7.86 22.94 5.74
N HIS A 54 -6.97 21.94 5.71
CA HIS A 54 -7.18 20.61 6.28
C HIS A 54 -5.99 20.19 7.16
N PRO A 55 -5.95 20.56 8.45
CA PRO A 55 -4.78 20.40 9.32
C PRO A 55 -4.38 18.94 9.59
N TYR A 56 -5.28 17.99 9.31
CA TYR A 56 -4.99 16.56 9.40
C TYR A 56 -4.32 16.00 8.13
N VAL A 57 -4.21 16.80 7.07
CA VAL A 57 -3.49 16.47 5.84
C VAL A 57 -2.11 17.11 5.89
N ARG A 58 -1.06 16.35 5.60
CA ARG A 58 0.30 16.90 5.47
C ARG A 58 1.02 16.32 4.27
N LEU A 59 1.84 17.17 3.65
CA LEU A 59 2.78 16.79 2.62
C LEU A 59 4.10 16.32 3.26
N MET A 60 4.59 15.18 2.80
CA MET A 60 5.96 14.72 2.99
C MET A 60 6.62 14.62 1.62
N VAL A 61 7.84 15.14 1.49
CA VAL A 61 8.62 15.07 0.25
C VAL A 61 9.79 14.13 0.45
N VAL A 62 9.98 13.19 -0.48
CA VAL A 62 11.09 12.24 -0.50
C VAL A 62 11.85 12.43 -1.81
N ASP A 63 13.14 12.76 -1.74
CA ASP A 63 13.94 13.09 -2.93
C ASP A 63 14.13 11.93 -3.91
N THR A 64 14.01 10.69 -3.43
CA THR A 64 14.25 9.49 -4.21
C THR A 64 12.94 8.85 -4.68
N ARG A 65 12.83 8.68 -5.99
CA ARG A 65 11.68 8.02 -6.61
C ARG A 65 11.56 6.55 -6.21
N GLY A 66 10.34 6.12 -5.92
CA GLY A 66 10.00 4.71 -5.65
C GLY A 66 8.78 4.59 -4.75
N LYS A 67 7.76 3.82 -5.17
CA LYS A 67 6.52 3.62 -4.38
C LYS A 67 6.85 3.04 -3.00
N GLY A 68 7.70 2.02 -2.94
CA GLY A 68 8.16 1.44 -1.68
C GLY A 68 8.86 2.44 -0.76
N LEU A 69 9.69 3.36 -1.30
CA LEU A 69 10.33 4.40 -0.48
C LEU A 69 9.32 5.40 0.08
N ALA A 70 8.39 5.86 -0.74
CA ALA A 70 7.33 6.78 -0.31
C ALA A 70 6.46 6.14 0.77
N VAL A 71 6.02 4.90 0.54
CA VAL A 71 5.24 4.14 1.53
C VAL A 71 6.04 3.94 2.82
N LYS A 72 7.30 3.50 2.75
CA LYS A 72 8.16 3.34 3.93
C LYS A 72 8.27 4.62 4.74
N ALA A 73 8.58 5.74 4.08
CA ALA A 73 8.71 7.03 4.75
C ALA A 73 7.40 7.44 5.44
N GLY A 74 6.27 7.35 4.73
CA GLY A 74 4.96 7.65 5.28
C GLY A 74 4.55 6.74 6.43
N MET A 75 4.77 5.42 6.30
CA MET A 75 4.41 4.44 7.31
C MET A 75 5.20 4.62 8.60
N LEU A 76 6.49 4.97 8.51
CA LEU A 76 7.35 5.22 9.68
C LEU A 76 7.13 6.61 10.30
N ALA A 77 6.61 7.57 9.53
CA ALA A 77 6.31 8.91 10.02
C ALA A 77 4.90 9.05 10.60
N ALA A 78 4.01 8.09 10.36
CA ALA A 78 2.63 8.12 10.84
C ALA A 78 2.53 7.79 12.34
N HIS A 79 1.59 8.44 13.01
CA HIS A 79 1.29 8.30 14.43
C HIS A 79 -0.01 7.54 14.70
N GLY A 80 -0.85 7.30 13.68
CA GLY A 80 -2.08 6.54 13.82
C GLY A 80 -1.87 5.11 14.34
N GLU A 81 -2.81 4.64 15.15
CA GLU A 81 -2.87 3.26 15.67
C GLU A 81 -3.02 2.23 14.54
N TYR A 82 -3.80 2.59 13.52
CA TYR A 82 -3.96 1.86 12.28
C TYR A 82 -3.41 2.70 11.12
N ARG A 83 -2.42 2.14 10.41
CA ARG A 83 -1.72 2.82 9.32
C ARG A 83 -2.11 2.18 8.00
N PHE A 84 -2.62 3.01 7.11
CA PHE A 84 -3.29 2.58 5.90
C PHE A 84 -2.56 3.06 4.66
N ILE A 85 -2.22 2.16 3.74
CA ILE A 85 -1.74 2.51 2.40
C ILE A 85 -2.97 2.69 1.50
N CYS A 86 -3.03 3.81 0.78
CA CYS A 86 -4.10 4.11 -0.15
C CYS A 86 -3.49 4.74 -1.41
N ASP A 87 -3.78 4.17 -2.58
CA ASP A 87 -3.35 4.72 -3.86
C ASP A 87 -4.13 6.01 -4.20
N THR A 88 -3.48 6.93 -4.93
CA THR A 88 -3.99 8.29 -5.22
C THR A 88 -5.25 8.32 -6.08
N ASP A 89 -5.51 7.25 -6.84
CA ASP A 89 -6.62 7.17 -7.79
C ASP A 89 -7.96 6.80 -7.14
N LEU A 90 -7.94 6.31 -5.89
CA LEU A 90 -9.12 5.69 -5.25
C LEU A 90 -9.81 4.67 -6.16
N SER A 91 -9.02 3.86 -6.90
CA SER A 91 -9.51 2.67 -7.60
C SER A 91 -10.31 1.76 -6.65
N MET A 92 -9.99 1.84 -5.37
CA MET A 92 -10.77 1.33 -4.26
C MET A 92 -11.52 2.52 -3.63
N PRO A 93 -12.86 2.54 -3.59
CA PRO A 93 -13.61 3.60 -2.93
C PRO A 93 -13.15 3.76 -1.48
N ILE A 94 -13.10 5.00 -1.00
CA ILE A 94 -12.57 5.31 0.34
C ILE A 94 -13.39 4.62 1.45
N GLU A 95 -14.68 4.40 1.21
CA GLU A 95 -15.61 3.73 2.11
C GLU A 95 -15.22 2.28 2.43
N GLU A 96 -14.45 1.64 1.53
CA GLU A 96 -13.90 0.30 1.74
C GLU A 96 -13.03 0.22 3.00
N ILE A 97 -12.44 1.34 3.46
CA ILE A 97 -11.61 1.39 4.67
C ILE A 97 -12.33 0.88 5.92
N THR A 98 -13.66 1.02 5.98
CA THR A 98 -14.49 0.57 7.10
C THR A 98 -14.40 -0.95 7.32
N LYS A 99 -14.15 -1.73 6.27
CA LYS A 99 -13.95 -3.19 6.37
C LYS A 99 -12.62 -3.58 7.03
N PHE A 100 -11.71 -2.63 7.20
CA PHE A 100 -10.35 -2.86 7.67
C PHE A 100 -10.08 -2.30 9.06
N LEU A 101 -11.01 -1.52 9.62
CA LEU A 101 -10.90 -0.94 10.95
C LEU A 101 -11.67 -1.79 11.98
N PRO A 102 -11.47 -1.57 13.29
CA PRO A 102 -12.22 -2.27 14.32
C PRO A 102 -13.74 -2.09 14.13
N PRO A 103 -14.54 -3.12 14.45
CA PRO A 103 -14.12 -4.42 15.00
C PRO A 103 -13.65 -5.42 13.92
N ALA A 104 -13.70 -5.07 12.64
CA ALA A 104 -13.46 -6.02 11.56
C ALA A 104 -12.02 -6.57 11.57
N CYS A 105 -11.04 -5.77 11.97
CA CYS A 105 -9.64 -6.19 12.06
C CYS A 105 -9.24 -6.79 13.41
N ASP A 106 -10.17 -6.98 14.35
CA ASP A 106 -9.85 -7.53 15.65
C ASP A 106 -9.20 -8.91 15.51
N GLY A 107 -8.08 -9.10 16.22
CA GLY A 107 -7.29 -10.33 16.11
C GLY A 107 -6.41 -10.43 14.86
N TYR A 108 -6.30 -9.38 14.05
CA TYR A 108 -5.38 -9.30 12.91
C TYR A 108 -4.47 -8.08 13.02
N ASP A 109 -3.20 -8.28 12.69
CA ASP A 109 -2.20 -7.22 12.72
C ASP A 109 -2.10 -6.50 11.36
N ILE A 110 -2.49 -7.20 10.29
CA ILE A 110 -2.43 -6.72 8.91
C ILE A 110 -3.70 -7.16 8.19
N SER A 111 -4.30 -6.26 7.43
CA SER A 111 -5.42 -6.57 6.52
C SER A 111 -5.06 -6.08 5.12
N ILE A 112 -5.06 -6.97 4.13
CA ILE A 112 -4.78 -6.63 2.73
C ILE A 112 -6.03 -6.75 1.90
N ALA A 113 -6.28 -5.78 1.02
CA ALA A 113 -7.38 -5.86 0.09
C ALA A 113 -7.13 -6.95 -0.95
N THR A 114 -8.19 -7.66 -1.31
CA THR A 114 -8.15 -8.62 -2.42
C THR A 114 -9.21 -8.30 -3.47
N ARG A 115 -8.78 -8.33 -4.73
CA ARG A 115 -9.65 -8.26 -5.92
C ARG A 115 -10.14 -9.63 -6.35
N GLU A 116 -9.73 -10.68 -5.65
CA GLU A 116 -10.02 -12.08 -5.97
C GLU A 116 -10.89 -12.71 -4.88
N GLY A 117 -11.60 -13.78 -5.23
CA GLY A 117 -12.40 -14.56 -4.28
C GLY A 117 -13.82 -14.03 -4.03
N LYS A 118 -14.52 -14.69 -3.11
CA LYS A 118 -15.95 -14.44 -2.87
C LYS A 118 -16.16 -13.05 -2.24
N GLY A 119 -16.95 -12.22 -2.92
CA GLY A 119 -17.29 -10.87 -2.47
C GLY A 119 -16.41 -9.76 -3.04
N ALA A 120 -15.31 -10.10 -3.72
CA ALA A 120 -14.52 -9.12 -4.47
C ALA A 120 -15.18 -8.82 -5.83
N GLN A 121 -15.08 -7.57 -6.27
CA GLN A 121 -15.66 -7.13 -7.55
C GLN A 121 -14.64 -6.31 -8.33
N ARG A 122 -14.51 -6.59 -9.63
CA ARG A 122 -13.68 -5.82 -10.56
C ARG A 122 -14.62 -5.17 -11.57
N ILE A 123 -14.71 -3.84 -11.54
CA ILE A 123 -15.62 -3.06 -12.36
C ILE A 123 -14.84 -2.40 -13.50
N GLY A 124 -15.28 -2.63 -14.73
CA GLY A 124 -14.73 -1.98 -15.93
C GLY A 124 -13.38 -2.54 -16.42
N GLU A 125 -12.88 -3.63 -15.83
CA GLU A 125 -11.62 -4.24 -16.27
C GLU A 125 -11.80 -5.13 -17.51
N PRO A 126 -10.99 -4.94 -18.58
CA PRO A 126 -10.98 -5.86 -19.70
C PRO A 126 -10.45 -7.26 -19.33
N GLU A 127 -11.09 -8.32 -19.84
CA GLU A 127 -10.77 -9.72 -19.50
C GLU A 127 -9.30 -10.11 -19.75
N TYR A 128 -8.67 -9.56 -20.80
CA TYR A 128 -7.26 -9.84 -21.11
C TYR A 128 -6.29 -9.28 -20.04
N ARG A 129 -6.64 -8.17 -19.38
CA ARG A 129 -5.86 -7.60 -18.26
C ARG A 129 -5.98 -8.46 -17.02
N HIS A 130 -7.16 -9.03 -16.79
CA HIS A 130 -7.40 -9.95 -15.68
C HIS A 130 -6.47 -11.18 -15.79
N LEU A 131 -6.36 -11.80 -16.96
CA LEU A 131 -5.49 -12.98 -17.16
C LEU A 131 -4.01 -12.67 -16.89
N MET A 132 -3.52 -11.50 -17.32
CA MET A 132 -2.15 -11.06 -17.06
C MET A 132 -1.85 -10.92 -15.56
N GLY A 133 -2.77 -10.31 -14.80
CA GLY A 133 -2.64 -10.17 -13.36
C GLY A 133 -2.55 -11.52 -12.63
N ARG A 134 -3.33 -12.52 -13.06
CA ARG A 134 -3.30 -13.86 -12.45
C ARG A 134 -1.95 -14.57 -12.62
N VAL A 135 -1.27 -14.40 -13.75
CA VAL A 135 0.05 -15.03 -13.98
C VAL A 135 1.09 -14.47 -13.00
N ASN A 136 1.14 -13.16 -12.86
CA ASN A 136 2.04 -12.52 -11.88
C ASN A 136 1.70 -12.94 -10.45
N ASN A 137 0.42 -12.96 -10.12
CA ASN A 137 -0.03 -13.38 -8.80
C ASN A 137 0.33 -14.85 -8.51
N LEU A 138 0.16 -15.75 -9.47
CA LEU A 138 0.56 -17.15 -9.33
C LEU A 138 2.05 -17.30 -9.03
N ILE A 139 2.92 -16.54 -9.70
CA ILE A 139 4.36 -16.52 -9.43
C ILE A 139 4.61 -16.11 -7.97
N ILE A 140 3.93 -15.07 -7.49
CA ILE A 140 4.09 -14.58 -6.11
C ILE A 140 3.61 -15.62 -5.10
N LYS A 141 2.46 -16.24 -5.34
CA LYS A 141 1.92 -17.30 -4.48
C LYS A 141 2.88 -18.47 -4.38
N VAL A 142 3.35 -18.98 -5.51
CA VAL A 142 4.25 -20.14 -5.52
C VAL A 142 5.60 -19.83 -4.87
N PHE A 143 6.13 -18.62 -5.05
CA PHE A 143 7.51 -18.32 -4.69
C PHE A 143 7.72 -17.33 -3.53
N ALA A 144 6.70 -16.73 -2.95
CA ALA A 144 6.90 -15.80 -1.83
C ALA A 144 5.88 -16.01 -0.72
N VAL A 145 4.60 -15.99 -1.06
CA VAL A 145 3.51 -15.93 -0.09
C VAL A 145 2.29 -16.72 -0.59
N PRO A 146 2.29 -18.06 -0.44
CA PRO A 146 1.26 -18.93 -1.02
C PRO A 146 -0.13 -18.70 -0.44
N ASP A 147 -0.21 -18.11 0.75
CA ASP A 147 -1.43 -17.98 1.53
C ASP A 147 -2.28 -16.74 1.16
N PHE A 148 -1.88 -15.94 0.17
CA PHE A 148 -2.59 -14.72 -0.22
C PHE A 148 -3.00 -14.75 -1.70
N GLU A 149 -4.25 -14.45 -1.97
CA GLU A 149 -4.84 -14.32 -3.30
C GLU A 149 -4.49 -13.00 -3.99
N ASP A 150 -4.20 -11.91 -3.26
CA ASP A 150 -3.81 -10.64 -3.87
C ASP A 150 -2.83 -9.87 -2.98
N THR A 151 -1.58 -9.83 -3.41
CA THR A 151 -0.49 -9.26 -2.62
C THR A 151 -0.14 -7.84 -3.02
N GLN A 152 -0.60 -7.37 -4.18
CA GLN A 152 -0.15 -6.09 -4.78
C GLN A 152 -1.29 -5.06 -4.89
N CYS A 153 -2.45 -5.34 -4.32
CA CYS A 153 -3.48 -4.33 -4.16
C CYS A 153 -2.97 -3.22 -3.21
N GLY A 154 -3.00 -1.96 -3.66
CA GLY A 154 -2.49 -0.79 -2.93
C GLY A 154 -3.37 -0.31 -1.77
N PHE A 155 -4.22 -1.19 -1.22
CA PHE A 155 -5.14 -0.90 -0.13
C PHE A 155 -4.89 -1.86 1.03
N LYS A 156 -4.14 -1.40 2.04
CA LYS A 156 -3.64 -2.26 3.12
C LYS A 156 -3.61 -1.53 4.45
N MET A 157 -4.03 -2.22 5.50
CA MET A 157 -3.99 -1.77 6.88
C MET A 157 -2.91 -2.52 7.64
N PHE A 158 -2.17 -1.81 8.46
CA PHE A 158 -1.23 -2.35 9.44
C PHE A 158 -1.51 -1.73 10.81
N SER A 159 -1.43 -2.53 11.88
CA SER A 159 -1.29 -1.96 13.22
C SER A 159 0.02 -1.15 13.32
N ALA A 160 0.06 -0.15 14.20
CA ALA A 160 1.26 0.66 14.41
C ALA A 160 2.50 -0.21 14.70
N ALA A 161 2.36 -1.24 15.55
CA ALA A 161 3.44 -2.16 15.88
C ALA A 161 3.92 -2.99 14.66
N ALA A 162 3.00 -3.46 13.82
CA ALA A 162 3.37 -4.16 12.59
C ALA A 162 4.05 -3.20 11.60
N ALA A 163 3.57 -1.98 11.49
CA ALA A 163 4.16 -0.97 10.63
C ALA A 163 5.60 -0.62 11.05
N ASP A 164 5.82 -0.33 12.33
CA ASP A 164 7.16 -0.01 12.86
C ASP A 164 8.15 -1.17 12.64
N ASP A 165 7.72 -2.41 12.91
CA ASP A 165 8.58 -3.59 12.79
C ASP A 165 8.92 -3.93 11.33
N LEU A 166 7.95 -3.85 10.42
CA LEU A 166 8.11 -4.31 9.04
C LEU A 166 8.74 -3.26 8.14
N PHE A 167 8.28 -2.00 8.20
CA PHE A 167 8.78 -0.95 7.32
C PHE A 167 10.18 -0.46 7.74
N SER A 168 10.60 -0.65 8.99
CA SER A 168 11.96 -0.31 9.44
C SER A 168 13.05 -1.18 8.78
N VAL A 169 12.71 -2.40 8.38
CA VAL A 169 13.63 -3.36 7.72
C VAL A 169 13.41 -3.49 6.22
N GLN A 170 12.38 -2.85 5.66
CA GLN A 170 12.12 -2.82 4.22
C GLN A 170 13.35 -2.37 3.44
N GLN A 171 13.74 -3.13 2.40
CA GLN A 171 14.87 -2.82 1.52
C GLN A 171 14.40 -2.39 0.14
N MET A 172 13.25 -2.90 -0.32
CA MET A 172 12.76 -2.62 -1.67
C MET A 172 12.23 -1.19 -1.79
N SER A 173 12.66 -0.49 -2.83
CA SER A 173 12.24 0.88 -3.15
C SER A 173 11.09 0.95 -4.16
N GLY A 174 10.94 -0.09 -5.00
CA GLY A 174 9.96 -0.19 -6.08
C GLY A 174 8.62 -0.79 -5.65
N ILE A 175 7.91 -1.41 -6.59
CA ILE A 175 6.58 -2.01 -6.40
C ILE A 175 6.67 -3.35 -5.64
N GLY A 176 7.80 -4.06 -5.71
CA GLY A 176 8.01 -5.32 -4.99
C GLY A 176 8.01 -5.22 -3.46
N PHE A 177 8.02 -4.00 -2.89
CA PHE A 177 7.96 -3.79 -1.43
C PHE A 177 6.74 -4.48 -0.80
N ASP A 178 5.61 -4.51 -1.52
CA ASP A 178 4.38 -5.15 -1.06
C ASP A 178 4.59 -6.63 -0.73
N VAL A 179 5.35 -7.33 -1.58
CA VAL A 179 5.68 -8.75 -1.40
C VAL A 179 6.77 -8.93 -0.35
N GLU A 180 7.75 -8.03 -0.30
CA GLU A 180 8.78 -8.03 0.75
C GLU A 180 8.15 -7.94 2.14
N ILE A 181 7.27 -6.96 2.36
CA ILE A 181 6.62 -6.73 3.66
C ILE A 181 5.77 -7.93 4.05
N LEU A 182 4.99 -8.50 3.14
CA LEU A 182 4.17 -9.68 3.43
C LEU A 182 5.01 -10.94 3.68
N PHE A 183 6.13 -11.11 2.96
CA PHE A 183 7.07 -12.19 3.22
C PHE A 183 7.65 -12.11 4.63
N ILE A 184 8.12 -10.92 5.04
CA ILE A 184 8.67 -10.70 6.39
C ILE A 184 7.57 -10.89 7.45
N ALA A 185 6.36 -10.36 7.21
CA ALA A 185 5.23 -10.50 8.12
C ALA A 185 4.91 -11.96 8.42
N LYS A 186 4.86 -12.81 7.39
CA LYS A 186 4.60 -14.24 7.53
C LYS A 186 5.72 -14.96 8.27
N ARG A 187 6.98 -14.64 7.96
CA ARG A 187 8.14 -15.22 8.67
C ARG A 187 8.17 -14.84 10.15
N ARG A 188 7.67 -13.65 10.49
CA ARG A 188 7.53 -13.17 11.87
C ARG A 188 6.19 -13.53 12.52
N ARG A 189 5.35 -14.33 11.85
CA ARG A 189 4.07 -14.87 12.35
C ARG A 189 3.03 -13.79 12.69
N TYR A 190 3.05 -12.66 12.00
CA TYR A 190 1.95 -11.70 12.07
C TYR A 190 0.66 -12.31 11.54
N ARG A 191 -0.47 -11.95 12.14
CA ARG A 191 -1.79 -12.39 11.70
C ARG A 191 -2.26 -11.49 10.57
N VAL A 192 -2.34 -12.05 9.38
CA VAL A 192 -2.74 -11.35 8.16
C VAL A 192 -4.05 -11.93 7.64
N ARG A 193 -4.97 -11.06 7.23
CA ARG A 193 -6.19 -11.46 6.52
C ARG A 193 -6.33 -10.74 5.19
N GLU A 194 -7.04 -11.37 4.28
CA GLU A 194 -7.50 -10.74 3.04
C GLU A 194 -8.93 -10.22 3.22
N VAL A 195 -9.20 -9.04 2.68
CA VAL A 195 -10.50 -8.37 2.75
C VAL A 195 -10.99 -8.13 1.33
N PRO A 196 -12.10 -8.76 0.90
CA PRO A 196 -12.63 -8.56 -0.44
C PRO A 196 -13.24 -7.16 -0.58
N ILE A 197 -12.89 -6.51 -1.69
CA ILE A 197 -13.27 -5.13 -1.98
C ILE A 197 -13.87 -4.99 -3.37
N THR A 198 -14.58 -3.88 -3.60
CA THR A 198 -14.88 -3.42 -4.96
C THR A 198 -13.73 -2.59 -5.50
N TRP A 199 -13.29 -2.93 -6.70
CA TRP A 199 -12.18 -2.29 -7.39
C TRP A 199 -12.62 -1.79 -8.77
N TYR A 200 -12.33 -0.54 -9.08
CA TYR A 200 -12.63 0.11 -10.36
C TYR A 200 -11.37 0.20 -11.20
N PHE A 201 -11.46 -0.24 -12.45
CA PHE A 201 -10.34 -0.19 -13.38
C PHE A 201 -10.06 1.23 -13.87
N ASP A 202 -8.84 1.69 -13.70
CA ASP A 202 -8.29 2.87 -14.39
C ASP A 202 -7.43 2.44 -15.60
N ALA A 203 -7.77 2.98 -16.77
CA ALA A 203 -7.13 2.70 -18.05
C ALA A 203 -5.69 3.22 -18.15
N ASP A 204 -5.27 4.13 -17.28
CA ASP A 204 -3.91 4.67 -17.26
C ASP A 204 -2.87 3.68 -16.67
N SER A 205 -3.32 2.50 -16.22
CA SER A 205 -2.42 1.43 -15.75
C SER A 205 -1.64 0.78 -16.92
N ARG A 206 -0.35 1.06 -17.04
CA ARG A 206 0.53 0.42 -18.04
C ARG A 206 1.20 -0.83 -17.47
N MET A 207 0.62 -2.01 -17.71
CA MET A 207 1.26 -3.30 -17.38
C MET A 207 1.92 -3.93 -18.62
N ARG A 208 3.13 -4.48 -18.45
CA ARG A 208 3.91 -5.21 -19.47
C ARG A 208 4.18 -6.63 -18.97
N LEU A 209 3.28 -7.56 -19.28
CA LEU A 209 3.28 -8.94 -18.76
C LEU A 209 4.68 -9.57 -18.63
N VAL A 210 5.43 -9.72 -19.72
CA VAL A 210 6.71 -10.47 -19.70
C VAL A 210 7.77 -9.75 -18.87
N GLN A 211 7.92 -8.44 -19.03
CA GLN A 211 8.93 -7.67 -18.32
C GLN A 211 8.62 -7.62 -16.83
N ASP A 212 7.34 -7.44 -16.48
CA ASP A 212 6.88 -7.37 -15.10
C ASP A 212 7.02 -8.74 -14.42
N SER A 213 6.68 -9.85 -15.09
CA SER A 213 6.89 -11.21 -14.58
C SER A 213 8.37 -11.51 -14.30
N LEU A 214 9.28 -11.13 -15.21
CA LEU A 214 10.72 -11.34 -15.02
C LEU A 214 11.29 -10.48 -13.89
N ASN A 215 10.85 -9.23 -13.80
CA ASN A 215 11.21 -8.35 -12.70
C ASN A 215 10.72 -8.93 -11.37
N MET A 216 9.48 -9.40 -11.30
CA MET A 216 8.90 -10.01 -10.09
C MET A 216 9.72 -11.21 -9.60
N LEU A 217 10.15 -12.09 -10.51
CA LEU A 217 11.00 -13.22 -10.16
C LEU A 217 12.36 -12.79 -9.59
N ARG A 218 12.96 -11.72 -10.12
CA ARG A 218 14.22 -11.15 -9.61
C ARG A 218 14.02 -10.57 -8.22
N GLU A 219 12.95 -9.81 -8.02
CA GLU A 219 12.57 -9.21 -6.74
C GLU A 219 12.34 -10.29 -5.67
N ILE A 220 11.62 -11.38 -5.99
CA ILE A 220 11.41 -12.50 -5.06
C ILE A 220 12.74 -13.19 -4.69
N ARG A 221 13.66 -13.38 -5.65
CA ARG A 221 14.99 -13.93 -5.37
C ARG A 221 15.79 -13.01 -4.46
N GLU A 222 15.70 -11.70 -4.68
CA GLU A 222 16.34 -10.70 -3.83
C GLU A 222 15.80 -10.72 -2.41
N ILE A 223 14.47 -10.76 -2.22
CA ILE A 223 13.85 -10.89 -0.89
C ILE A 223 14.39 -12.12 -0.16
N ARG A 224 14.41 -13.30 -0.82
CA ARG A 224 14.95 -14.51 -0.20
C ARG A 224 16.44 -14.41 0.15
N ARG A 225 17.23 -13.76 -0.71
CA ARG A 225 18.66 -13.53 -0.46
C ARG A 225 18.85 -12.58 0.72
N ASN A 226 18.07 -11.51 0.81
CA ASN A 226 18.12 -10.54 1.90
C ASN A 226 17.72 -11.17 3.24
N TRP A 227 16.74 -12.09 3.22
CA TRP A 227 16.40 -12.92 4.37
C TRP A 227 17.58 -13.80 4.80
N GLY A 228 18.20 -14.54 3.88
CA GLY A 228 19.36 -15.38 4.17
C GLY A 228 20.58 -14.60 4.68
N ARG A 229 20.70 -13.31 4.30
CA ARG A 229 21.74 -12.38 4.79
C ARG A 229 21.40 -11.71 6.11
N GLY A 230 20.23 -11.96 6.69
CA GLY A 230 19.80 -11.35 7.95
C GLY A 230 19.44 -9.86 7.85
N LEU A 231 19.26 -9.30 6.65
CA LEU A 231 18.91 -7.88 6.47
C LEU A 231 17.53 -7.53 7.04
N TYR A 232 16.69 -8.55 7.25
CA TYR A 232 15.38 -8.43 7.90
C TYR A 232 15.41 -8.85 9.37
N ALA A 233 16.57 -8.92 10.02
CA ALA A 233 16.63 -9.07 11.47
C ALA A 233 15.90 -7.88 12.12
N ARG A 234 15.21 -8.11 13.25
CA ARG A 234 14.61 -7.02 14.00
C ARG A 234 15.73 -6.07 14.40
N ARG A 235 15.54 -4.78 14.13
CA ARG A 235 16.40 -3.77 14.72
C ARG A 235 16.13 -3.79 16.21
N GLU A 236 17.14 -4.05 17.02
CA GLU A 236 17.02 -3.87 18.46
C GLU A 236 16.58 -2.43 18.69
N ASN A 237 15.41 -2.26 19.30
CA ASN A 237 14.97 -0.95 19.73
C ASN A 237 15.97 -0.51 20.81
N SER A 238 16.89 0.38 20.46
CA SER A 238 17.55 1.26 21.42
C SER A 238 16.48 2.23 21.95
N ARG A 239 15.59 1.71 22.79
CA ARG A 239 14.81 2.49 23.75
C ARG A 239 15.58 2.43 25.06
N ALA A 240 16.48 3.39 25.22
CA ALA A 240 16.91 3.88 26.53
C ALA A 240 16.11 5.16 26.81
#